data_AF-A0A2Z6E344-F1
#
_entry.id   AF-A0A2Z6E344-F1
#
_cell.length_a   1.000
_cell.length_b   1.000
_cell.length_c   1.000
_cell.angle_alpha   90.00
_cell.angle_beta   90.00
_cell.angle_gamma   90.00
#
_symmetry.space_group_name_H-M   'P 1'
#
loop_
_entity.id
_entity.type
_entity.pdbx_description
1 polymer ?
#
loop_
_entity_poly.entity_id
_entity_poly.type
_entity_poly.pdbx_seq_one_letter_code
_entity_poly.pdbx_strand_id
1 'polypeptide(L)'
;MNAGHEDDPLERALSLSVAMVIAAKDGLWETVAALDSERQPLLRGPIRPDRRSRELLEALLEHNEQVRLQLQPAHAAAAAALGRHQHAHQALRAYVDLAG
;
A
#
# COMPACT_ATOMS: atom_id res chain seq x y z
N MET A 1 -8.16 33.30 -15.90
CA MET A 1 -7.02 32.77 -15.11
C MET A 1 -7.58 31.76 -14.13
N ASN A 2 -7.33 30.46 -14.35
CA ASN A 2 -7.34 29.36 -13.35
C ASN A 2 -7.27 28.03 -14.12
N ALA A 3 -6.07 27.65 -14.55
CA ALA A 3 -5.78 26.34 -15.16
C ALA A 3 -4.33 25.95 -14.78
N GLY A 4 -4.06 25.85 -13.48
CA GLY A 4 -2.70 25.63 -12.96
C GLY A 4 -2.62 24.74 -11.72
N HIS A 5 -3.70 24.05 -11.37
CA HIS A 5 -3.77 23.14 -10.20
C HIS A 5 -4.05 21.69 -10.60
N GLU A 6 -4.61 21.43 -11.79
CA GLU A 6 -4.94 20.06 -12.23
C GLU A 6 -3.75 19.32 -12.86
N ASP A 7 -2.64 20.03 -13.13
CA ASP A 7 -1.48 19.49 -13.85
C ASP A 7 -0.20 19.36 -13.01
N ASP A 8 -0.22 19.61 -11.69
CA ASP A 8 0.97 19.40 -10.84
C ASP A 8 1.12 17.90 -10.50
N PRO A 9 2.18 17.23 -11.01
CA PRO A 9 2.38 15.80 -10.76
C PRO A 9 2.50 15.46 -9.27
N LEU A 10 3.01 16.37 -8.43
CA LEU A 10 3.14 16.13 -6.99
C LEU A 10 1.79 16.17 -6.27
N GLU A 11 0.89 17.07 -6.67
CA GLU A 11 -0.46 17.15 -6.09
C GLU A 11 -1.30 15.93 -6.49
N ARG A 12 -1.13 15.47 -7.75
CA ARG A 12 -1.74 14.23 -8.21
C ARG A 12 -1.18 13.01 -7.46
N ALA A 13 0.14 12.96 -7.26
CA ALA A 13 0.78 11.89 -6.49
C ALA A 13 0.33 11.88 -5.02
N LEU A 14 0.10 13.06 -4.43
CA LEU A 14 -0.41 13.18 -3.07
C LEU A 14 -1.84 12.64 -2.98
N SER A 15 -2.70 13.00 -3.93
CA SER A 15 -4.08 12.49 -4.01
C SER A 15 -4.12 10.96 -4.12
N LEU A 16 -3.23 10.36 -4.93
CA LEU A 16 -3.08 8.90 -5.02
C LEU A 16 -2.59 8.31 -3.69
N SER A 17 -1.67 8.97 -3.00
CA SER A 17 -1.14 8.51 -1.71
C SER A 17 -2.19 8.52 -0.60
N VAL A 18 -3.09 9.51 -0.59
CA VAL A 18 -4.27 9.52 0.30
C VAL A 18 -5.17 8.33 0.02
N ALA A 19 -5.46 8.04 -1.25
CA ALA A 19 -6.26 6.88 -1.64
C ALA A 19 -5.57 5.55 -1.24
N MET A 20 -4.25 5.46 -1.35
CA MET A 20 -3.48 4.30 -0.90
C MET A 20 -3.60 4.08 0.61
N VAL A 21 -3.57 5.15 1.42
CA VAL A 21 -3.76 5.04 2.88
C VAL A 21 -5.15 4.51 3.22
N ILE A 22 -6.19 4.97 2.52
CA ILE A 22 -7.57 4.48 2.71
C ILE A 22 -7.64 3.00 2.33
N ALA A 23 -7.16 2.62 1.15
CA ALA A 23 -7.15 1.23 0.71
C ALA A 23 -6.33 0.32 1.65
N ALA A 24 -5.21 0.79 2.19
CA ALA A 24 -4.38 0.05 3.14
C ALA A 24 -5.09 -0.17 4.48
N LYS A 25 -5.87 0.80 4.97
CA LYS A 25 -6.69 0.65 6.18
C LYS A 25 -7.76 -0.43 6.01
N ASP A 26 -8.32 -0.54 4.81
CA ASP A 26 -9.32 -1.55 4.47
C ASP A 26 -8.72 -2.90 4.02
N GLY A 27 -7.39 -3.02 4.02
CA GLY A 27 -6.68 -4.25 3.61
C GLY A 27 -6.73 -4.55 2.11
N LEU A 28 -7.08 -3.57 1.27
CA LEU A 28 -7.23 -3.68 -0.18
C LEU A 28 -5.88 -3.59 -0.90
N TRP A 29 -4.98 -4.54 -0.66
CA TRP A 29 -3.59 -4.47 -1.11
C TRP A 29 -3.42 -4.46 -2.64
N GLU A 30 -4.30 -5.11 -3.39
CA GLU A 30 -4.32 -5.02 -4.86
C GLU A 30 -4.61 -3.60 -5.34
N THR A 31 -5.52 -2.90 -4.64
CA THR A 31 -5.83 -1.49 -4.93
C THR A 31 -4.65 -0.59 -4.57
N VAL A 32 -3.98 -0.83 -3.45
CA VAL A 32 -2.75 -0.10 -3.08
C VAL A 32 -1.68 -0.26 -4.17
N ALA A 33 -1.48 -1.47 -4.69
CA ALA A 33 -0.50 -1.73 -5.75
C ALA A 33 -0.85 -1.06 -7.09
N ALA A 34 -2.14 -1.05 -7.46
CA ALA A 34 -2.61 -0.35 -8.67
C ALA A 34 -2.38 1.17 -8.54
N LEU A 35 -2.77 1.76 -7.42
CA LEU A 35 -2.59 3.19 -7.14
C LEU A 35 -1.10 3.58 -7.10
N ASP A 36 -0.22 2.75 -6.53
CA ASP A 36 1.23 3.02 -6.55
C ASP A 36 1.79 2.99 -7.98
N SER A 37 1.31 2.07 -8.82
CA SER A 37 1.73 1.98 -10.23
C SER A 37 1.35 3.24 -11.01
N GLU A 38 0.20 3.86 -10.71
CA GLU A 38 -0.19 5.16 -11.26
C GLU A 38 0.62 6.33 -10.68
N ARG A 39 1.02 6.22 -9.40
CA ARG A 39 1.76 7.27 -8.69
C ARG A 39 3.23 7.36 -9.12
N GLN A 40 3.90 6.23 -9.34
CA GLN A 40 5.35 6.21 -9.59
C GLN A 40 5.81 7.07 -10.78
N PRO A 41 5.14 7.09 -11.95
CA PRO A 41 5.52 7.95 -13.05
C PRO A 41 5.51 9.44 -12.70
N LEU A 42 4.58 9.88 -11.85
CA LEU A 42 4.43 11.28 -11.43
C LEU A 42 5.61 11.75 -10.56
N LEU A 43 6.21 10.83 -9.80
CA LEU A 43 7.34 11.11 -8.91
C LEU A 43 8.70 11.06 -9.63
N ARG A 44 8.76 10.50 -10.85
CA ARG A 44 10.00 10.38 -11.64
C ARG A 44 10.30 11.62 -12.48
N GLY A 45 9.34 12.55 -12.59
CA GLY A 45 9.50 13.79 -13.34
C GLY A 45 10.41 14.81 -12.63
N PRO A 46 10.84 15.86 -13.35
CA PRO A 46 11.58 16.96 -12.74
C PRO A 46 10.69 17.71 -11.73
N ILE A 47 11.16 17.81 -10.48
CA ILE A 47 10.49 18.54 -9.40
C ILE A 47 11.12 19.93 -9.25
N ARG A 48 10.28 20.95 -9.15
CA ARG A 48 10.75 22.32 -8.90
C ARG A 48 11.27 22.42 -7.46
N PRO A 49 12.47 22.98 -7.21
CA PRO A 49 12.99 23.12 -5.85
C PRO A 49 12.41 24.36 -5.15
N ASP A 50 11.10 24.39 -4.95
CA ASP A 50 10.40 25.44 -4.22
C ASP A 50 9.78 24.93 -2.91
N ARG A 51 9.32 25.87 -2.08
CA ARG A 51 8.73 25.56 -0.77
C ARG A 51 7.51 24.65 -0.87
N ARG A 52 6.64 24.88 -1.86
CA ARG A 52 5.42 24.09 -2.08
C ARG A 52 5.76 22.64 -2.40
N SER A 53 6.70 22.42 -3.32
CA SER A 53 7.15 21.09 -3.71
C SER A 53 7.76 20.34 -2.53
N ARG A 54 8.49 21.04 -1.65
CA ARG A 54 9.00 20.46 -0.40
C ARG A 54 7.87 20.04 0.54
N GLU A 55 6.89 20.90 0.78
CA GLU A 55 5.73 20.60 1.64
C GLU A 55 4.94 19.39 1.11
N LEU A 56 4.76 19.29 -0.22
CA LEU A 56 4.12 18.14 -0.87
C LEU A 56 4.93 16.85 -0.72
N LEU A 57 6.25 16.92 -0.86
CA LEU A 57 7.14 15.76 -0.66
C LEU A 57 7.16 15.28 0.80
N GLU A 58 7.15 16.21 1.77
CA GLU A 58 7.03 15.87 3.19
C GLU A 58 5.70 15.15 3.48
N ALA A 59 4.59 15.63 2.91
CA ALA A 59 3.30 14.96 3.02
C ALA A 59 3.30 13.57 2.35
N LEU A 60 3.91 13.42 1.17
CA LEU A 60 4.05 12.13 0.49
C LEU A 60 4.83 11.11 1.33
N LEU A 61 5.90 11.55 2.01
CA LEU A 61 6.67 10.71 2.93
C LEU A 61 5.84 10.24 4.12
N GLU A 62 5.02 11.12 4.70
CA GLU A 62 4.12 10.76 5.79
C GLU A 62 3.12 9.68 5.37
N HIS A 63 2.49 9.83 4.19
CA HIS A 63 1.53 8.84 3.69
C HIS A 63 2.20 7.49 3.37
N ASN A 64 3.44 7.49 2.87
CA ASN A 64 4.21 6.26 2.69
C ASN A 64 4.43 5.53 4.01
N GLU A 65 4.77 6.27 5.07
CA GLU A 65 4.95 5.67 6.39
C GLU A 65 3.63 5.11 6.94
N GLN A 66 2.51 5.81 6.74
CA GLN A 66 1.19 5.31 7.12
C GLN A 66 0.84 4.00 6.41
N VAL A 67 1.06 3.88 5.09
CA VAL A 67 0.85 2.63 4.35
C VAL A 67 1.76 1.52 4.89
N ARG A 68 3.04 1.83 5.16
CA ARG A 68 4.02 0.87 5.71
C ARG A 68 3.59 0.33 7.09
N LEU A 69 3.05 1.18 7.95
CA LEU A 69 2.55 0.77 9.27
C LEU A 69 1.35 -0.18 9.17
N GLN A 70 0.51 -0.04 8.14
CA GLN A 70 -0.62 -0.96 7.91
C GLN A 70 -0.17 -2.33 7.35
N LEU A 71 0.98 -2.42 6.68
CA LEU A 71 1.52 -3.68 6.13
C LEU A 71 1.96 -4.67 7.22
N GLN A 72 2.50 -4.18 8.34
CA GLN A 72 3.00 -5.02 9.44
C GLN A 72 1.93 -5.97 10.03
N PRO A 73 0.74 -5.48 10.45
CA PRO A 73 -0.30 -6.36 10.96
C PRO A 73 -0.87 -7.28 9.86
N ALA A 74 -0.95 -6.82 8.60
CA ALA A 74 -1.44 -7.64 7.50
C ALA A 74 -0.52 -8.83 7.18
N HIS A 75 0.80 -8.63 7.18
CA HIS A 75 1.78 -9.71 7.03
C HIS A 75 1.69 -10.72 8.18
N ALA A 76 1.57 -10.25 9.42
CA ALA A 76 1.42 -11.12 10.58
C ALA A 76 0.14 -11.97 10.50
N ALA A 77 -0.98 -11.37 10.07
CA ALA A 77 -2.25 -12.06 9.89
C ALA A 77 -2.18 -13.13 8.78
N ALA A 78 -1.55 -12.81 7.65
CA ALA A 78 -1.35 -13.74 6.54
C ALA A 78 -0.46 -14.93 6.95
N ALA A 79 0.66 -14.68 7.63
CA ALA A 79 1.54 -15.72 8.14
C ALA A 79 0.81 -16.65 9.12
N ALA A 80 0.01 -16.09 10.04
CA ALA A 80 -0.78 -16.88 10.98
C ALA A 80 -1.86 -17.73 10.28
N ALA A 81 -2.52 -17.18 9.26
CA ALA A 81 -3.52 -17.92 8.48
C ALA A 81 -2.87 -19.10 7.73
N LEU A 82 -1.72 -18.87 7.10
CA LEU A 82 -0.99 -19.93 6.40
C LEU A 82 -0.54 -21.05 7.35
N GLY A 83 -0.02 -20.70 8.54
CA GLY A 83 0.35 -21.66 9.56
C GLY A 83 -0.84 -22.53 10.01
N ARG A 84 -2.01 -21.92 10.24
CA ARG A 84 -3.24 -22.68 10.56
C ARG A 84 -3.64 -23.64 9.44
N HIS A 85 -3.56 -23.21 8.18
CA HIS A 85 -3.86 -24.08 7.03
C HIS A 85 -2.89 -25.26 6.91
N GLN A 86 -1.58 -25.03 7.12
CA GLN A 86 -0.58 -26.10 7.11
C GLN A 86 -0.80 -27.11 8.25
N HIS A 87 -1.10 -26.63 9.46
CA HIS A 87 -1.43 -27.49 10.59
C HIS A 87 -2.71 -28.29 10.35
N ALA A 88 -3.76 -27.68 9.80
CA ALA A 88 -4.99 -28.39 9.45
C ALA A 88 -4.72 -29.50 8.43
N HIS A 89 -3.91 -29.22 7.40
CA HIS A 89 -3.56 -30.20 6.37
C HIS A 89 -2.71 -31.36 6.91
N GLN A 90 -1.79 -31.07 7.85
CA GLN A 90 -1.02 -32.11 8.55
C GLN A 90 -1.90 -32.97 9.46
N ALA A 91 -2.81 -32.38 10.22
CA ALA A 91 -3.74 -33.12 11.08
C ALA A 91 -4.68 -34.03 10.26
N LEU A 92 -5.14 -33.55 9.11
CA LEU A 92 -5.99 -34.32 8.19
C LEU A 92 -5.24 -35.51 7.57
N ARG A 93 -3.97 -35.32 7.18
CA ARG A 93 -3.11 -36.42 6.73
C ARG A 93 -2.88 -37.46 7.83
N ALA A 94 -2.54 -37.02 9.03
CA ALA A 94 -2.32 -37.94 10.16
C ALA A 94 -3.59 -38.75 10.51
N TYR A 95 -4.77 -38.14 10.39
CA TYR A 95 -6.03 -38.86 10.59
C TYR A 95 -6.30 -39.90 9.49
N VAL A 96 -6.04 -39.57 8.22
CA VAL A 96 -6.18 -40.51 7.10
C VAL A 96 -5.19 -41.67 7.23
N ASP A 97 -3.94 -41.40 7.58
CA ASP A 97 -2.89 -42.42 7.77
C ASP A 97 -3.19 -43.35 8.97
N LEU A 98 -3.94 -42.87 9.97
CA LEU A 98 -4.34 -43.67 11.14
C LEU A 98 -5.63 -44.47 10.89
N ALA A 99 -6.45 -44.06 9.93
CA ALA A 99 -7.75 -44.66 9.62
C ALA A 99 -7.72 -45.66 8.45
N GLY A 100 -6.59 -45.79 7.76
CA GLY A 100 -6.32 -46.80 6.71
C GLY A 100 -5.48 -47.95 7.23
#